data_AF-A0AA41U0K7-F1
#
_entry.id   AF-A0AA41U0K7-F1
#
_cell.length_a   1.000
_cell.length_b   1.000
_cell.length_c   1.000
_cell.angle_alpha   90.00
_cell.angle_beta   90.00
_cell.angle_gamma   90.00
#
_symmetry.space_group_name_H-M   'P 1'
#
loop_
_entity.id
_entity.type
_entity.pdbx_description
1 polymer ?
#
loop_
_entity_poly.entity_id
_entity_poly.type
_entity_poly.pdbx_seq_one_letter_code
_entity_poly.pdbx_strand_id
1 'polypeptide(L)'
;MALFGVGRGKARDKQAVPGPAVLAPRRSLDGWTLEGTPLAARFGRDELRELATLMHGVSAGMDTPWTYERAADMLEENGERPQALAVLDAYFLLPDRIREANSVQTRTLGRRRHRLRKRLGAPPPATADTPALAELAGPHTPALPAAPAPTPLPAGREPLALPAAPPAPPAPPALVIPPKPTAPPPLPPKTTEDAGDTED
;
A
#
# COMPACT_ATOMS: atom_id res chain seq x y z
N MET A 1 43.26 -31.50 -5.70
CA MET A 1 42.34 -30.65 -6.48
C MET A 1 41.08 -30.46 -5.67
N ALA A 2 40.88 -29.29 -5.08
CA ALA A 2 39.74 -28.99 -4.21
C ALA A 2 38.57 -28.43 -5.03
N LEU A 3 37.39 -29.03 -4.87
CA LEU A 3 36.11 -28.57 -5.40
C LEU A 3 35.69 -27.30 -4.64
N PHE A 4 35.59 -26.17 -5.34
CA PHE A 4 35.04 -24.94 -4.76
C PHE A 4 33.53 -25.13 -4.54
N GLY A 5 33.15 -25.15 -3.26
CA GLY A 5 31.80 -25.37 -2.79
C GLY A 5 30.83 -24.30 -3.26
N VAL A 6 29.65 -24.78 -3.67
CA VAL A 6 28.43 -24.01 -3.87
C VAL A 6 28.03 -23.38 -2.53
N GLY A 7 28.40 -22.12 -2.36
CA GLY A 7 27.91 -21.28 -1.27
C GLY A 7 26.45 -20.91 -1.50
N ARG A 8 25.54 -21.83 -1.16
CA ARG A 8 24.11 -21.58 -1.01
C ARG A 8 23.94 -20.60 0.15
N GLY A 9 24.00 -19.30 -0.15
CA GLY A 9 23.76 -18.25 0.83
C GLY A 9 22.35 -18.39 1.37
N LYS A 10 22.24 -18.92 2.60
CA LYS A 10 20.99 -18.96 3.37
C LYS A 10 20.34 -17.58 3.31
N ALA A 11 19.08 -17.54 2.87
CA ALA A 11 18.18 -16.44 3.09
C ALA A 11 18.24 -16.09 4.58
N ARG A 12 18.87 -14.96 4.89
CA ARG A 12 18.82 -14.39 6.22
C ARG A 12 17.38 -13.91 6.36
N ASP A 13 16.58 -14.68 7.08
CA ASP A 13 15.35 -14.24 7.71
C ASP A 13 15.64 -12.93 8.46
N LYS A 14 15.49 -11.81 7.74
CA LYS A 14 15.42 -10.49 8.34
C LYS A 14 14.06 -10.47 9.01
N GLN A 15 14.06 -10.88 10.28
CA GLN A 15 12.98 -10.74 11.24
C GLN A 15 12.05 -9.60 10.81
N ALA A 16 10.91 -9.98 10.20
CA ALA A 16 9.89 -9.03 9.83
C ALA A 16 9.49 -8.37 11.15
N VAL A 17 9.76 -7.07 11.28
CA VAL A 17 9.08 -6.28 12.30
C VAL A 17 7.59 -6.56 12.04
N PRO A 18 6.82 -7.10 13.01
CA PRO A 18 5.42 -7.41 12.79
C PRO A 18 4.69 -6.08 12.54
N GLY A 19 4.57 -5.73 11.26
CA GLY A 19 3.79 -4.62 10.76
C GLY A 19 2.45 -5.14 10.26
N PRO A 20 1.42 -4.29 10.19
CA PRO A 20 0.16 -4.68 9.58
C PRO A 20 0.40 -5.06 8.11
N ALA A 21 -0.38 -6.02 7.61
CA ALA A 21 -0.43 -6.28 6.19
C ALA A 21 -0.89 -5.02 5.43
N VAL A 22 -0.47 -4.90 4.17
CA VAL A 22 -0.96 -3.86 3.26
C VAL A 22 -2.48 -3.95 3.20
N LEU A 23 -3.17 -2.85 3.49
CA LEU A 23 -4.63 -2.80 3.38
C LEU A 23 -5.06 -2.92 1.92
N ALA A 24 -5.83 -3.97 1.62
CA ALA A 24 -6.38 -4.18 0.29
C ALA A 24 -7.69 -3.36 0.13
N PRO A 25 -7.80 -2.50 -0.89
CA PRO A 25 -9.03 -1.77 -1.18
C PRO A 25 -10.13 -2.71 -1.72
N ARG A 26 -11.39 -2.33 -1.51
CA ARG A 26 -12.57 -3.05 -2.01
C ARG A 26 -13.01 -2.49 -3.35
N ARG A 27 -13.66 -3.32 -4.18
CA ARG A 27 -14.28 -2.86 -5.44
C ARG A 27 -15.67 -2.28 -5.15
N SER A 28 -15.93 -1.05 -5.59
CA SER A 28 -17.25 -0.39 -5.56
C SER A 28 -17.66 0.06 -6.97
N LEU A 29 -18.86 0.65 -7.10
CA LEU A 29 -19.36 1.19 -8.37
C LEU A 29 -18.45 2.29 -8.93
N ASP A 30 -17.91 3.16 -8.07
CA ASP A 30 -17.09 4.31 -8.47
C ASP A 30 -15.60 3.99 -8.70
N GLY A 31 -15.16 2.77 -8.37
CA GLY A 31 -13.74 2.41 -8.45
C GLY A 31 -13.28 1.43 -7.38
N TRP A 32 -12.02 1.56 -7.01
CA TRP A 32 -11.47 0.99 -5.79
C TRP A 32 -11.72 1.95 -4.63
N THR A 33 -12.09 1.42 -3.47
CA THR A 33 -12.42 2.22 -2.28
C THR A 33 -11.73 1.68 -1.03
N LEU A 34 -11.34 2.60 -0.16
CA LEU A 34 -10.84 2.36 1.19
C LEU A 34 -11.88 2.76 2.26
N GLU A 35 -13.11 3.06 1.86
CA GLU A 35 -14.22 3.30 2.79
C GLU A 35 -14.44 2.10 3.71
N GLY A 36 -14.77 2.41 4.98
CA GLY A 36 -14.89 1.40 6.03
C GLY A 36 -13.54 0.86 6.55
N THR A 37 -12.41 1.37 6.07
CA THR A 37 -11.10 1.13 6.69
C THR A 37 -10.71 2.28 7.63
N PRO A 38 -9.77 2.08 8.58
CA PRO A 38 -9.27 3.15 9.43
C PRO A 38 -8.66 4.34 8.66
N LEU A 39 -8.22 4.11 7.42
CA LEU A 39 -7.66 5.17 6.57
C LEU A 39 -8.74 6.14 6.09
N ALA A 40 -10.00 5.73 5.96
CA ALA A 40 -11.06 6.60 5.42
C ALA A 40 -11.29 7.87 6.24
N ALA A 41 -11.01 7.85 7.54
CA ALA A 41 -11.14 9.01 8.43
C ALA A 41 -9.93 9.97 8.37
N ARG A 42 -8.84 9.58 7.70
CA ARG A 42 -7.57 10.32 7.67
C ARG A 42 -7.37 11.15 6.41
N PHE A 43 -8.03 10.79 5.32
CA PHE A 43 -7.82 11.39 4.00
C PHE A 43 -9.06 12.15 3.52
N GLY A 44 -8.84 13.20 2.72
CA GLY A 44 -9.92 13.79 1.93
C GLY A 44 -10.47 12.81 0.90
N ARG A 45 -11.69 13.05 0.39
CA ARG A 45 -12.35 12.13 -0.56
C ARG A 45 -11.52 11.83 -1.80
N ASP A 46 -10.91 12.87 -2.41
CA ASP A 46 -10.13 12.73 -3.64
C ASP A 46 -8.80 11.99 -3.38
N GLU A 47 -8.12 12.33 -2.29
CA GLU A 47 -6.89 11.65 -1.85
C GLU A 47 -7.18 10.18 -1.50
N LEU A 48 -8.31 9.89 -0.86
CA LEU A 48 -8.72 8.52 -0.54
C LEU A 48 -8.96 7.71 -1.81
N ARG A 49 -9.50 8.33 -2.87
CA ARG A 49 -9.72 7.68 -4.17
C ARG A 49 -8.40 7.42 -4.91
N GLU A 50 -7.48 8.38 -4.90
CA GLU A 50 -6.13 8.20 -5.43
C GLU A 50 -5.42 7.06 -4.68
N LEU A 51 -5.41 7.13 -3.35
CA LEU A 51 -4.78 6.13 -2.49
C LEU A 51 -5.39 4.74 -2.71
N ALA A 52 -6.72 4.63 -2.82
CA ALA A 52 -7.37 3.35 -3.10
C ALA A 52 -6.91 2.75 -4.44
N THR A 53 -6.71 3.58 -5.46
CA THR A 53 -6.20 3.14 -6.76
C THR A 53 -4.75 2.65 -6.65
N LEU A 54 -3.90 3.40 -5.94
CA LEU A 54 -2.51 3.03 -5.72
C LEU A 54 -2.38 1.74 -4.89
N MET A 55 -3.15 1.62 -3.80
CA MET A 55 -3.17 0.44 -2.93
C MET A 55 -3.68 -0.80 -3.66
N HIS A 56 -4.62 -0.63 -4.60
CA HIS A 56 -5.01 -1.72 -5.49
C HIS A 56 -3.83 -2.15 -6.36
N GLY A 57 -3.11 -1.19 -6.97
CA GLY A 57 -1.90 -1.45 -7.73
C GLY A 57 -0.82 -2.20 -6.95
N VAL A 58 -0.58 -1.79 -5.71
CA VAL A 58 0.34 -2.47 -4.78
C VAL A 58 -0.12 -3.90 -4.51
N SER A 59 -1.41 -4.10 -4.24
CA SER A 59 -1.98 -5.42 -3.95
C SER A 59 -1.97 -6.35 -5.18
N ALA A 60 -2.11 -5.78 -6.38
CA ALA A 60 -1.99 -6.47 -7.65
C ALA A 60 -0.54 -6.77 -8.05
N GLY A 61 0.44 -6.22 -7.33
CA GLY A 61 1.86 -6.40 -7.62
C GLY A 61 2.32 -5.67 -8.88
N MET A 62 1.76 -4.49 -9.16
CA MET A 62 2.26 -3.65 -10.26
C MET A 62 3.76 -3.41 -10.11
N ASP A 63 4.51 -3.46 -11.19
CA ASP A 63 5.97 -3.44 -11.18
C ASP A 63 6.57 -2.03 -11.29
N THR A 64 5.75 -0.99 -11.08
CA THR A 64 6.12 0.41 -11.21
C THR A 64 6.54 1.01 -9.86
N PRO A 65 7.81 1.41 -9.66
CA PRO A 65 8.27 1.97 -8.39
C PRO A 65 7.47 3.20 -7.94
N TRP A 66 7.02 4.02 -8.89
CA TRP A 66 6.21 5.21 -8.64
C TRP A 66 4.95 4.90 -7.83
N THR A 67 4.28 3.77 -8.06
CA THR A 67 3.07 3.39 -7.33
C THR A 67 3.34 3.21 -5.84
N TYR A 68 4.44 2.52 -5.51
CA TYR A 68 4.84 2.28 -4.13
C TYR A 68 5.36 3.55 -3.46
N GLU A 69 6.11 4.38 -4.21
CA GLU A 69 6.61 5.66 -3.73
C GLU A 69 5.47 6.60 -3.36
N ARG A 70 4.57 6.84 -4.31
CA ARG A 70 3.43 7.75 -4.16
C ARG A 70 2.47 7.29 -3.05
N ALA A 71 2.16 6.00 -2.98
CA ALA A 71 1.34 5.46 -1.90
C ALA A 71 2.00 5.64 -0.53
N ALA A 72 3.31 5.37 -0.42
CA ALA A 72 4.04 5.55 0.83
C ALA A 72 4.15 7.03 1.24
N ASP A 73 4.27 7.96 0.29
CA ASP A 73 4.22 9.41 0.55
C ASP A 73 2.91 9.83 1.18
N MET A 74 1.79 9.51 0.52
CA MET A 74 0.46 9.87 1.02
C MET A 74 0.19 9.31 2.41
N LEU A 75 0.63 8.07 2.67
CA LEU A 75 0.49 7.43 3.99
C LEU A 75 1.37 8.08 5.06
N GLU A 76 2.62 8.46 4.73
CA GLU A 76 3.49 9.14 5.70
C GLU A 76 3.02 10.56 6.02
N GLU A 77 2.55 11.31 5.03
CA GLU A 77 2.00 12.66 5.19
C GLU A 77 0.80 12.69 6.14
N ASN A 78 -0.01 11.63 6.11
CA ASN A 78 -1.19 11.46 6.97
C ASN A 78 -0.90 10.70 8.27
N GLY A 79 0.38 10.44 8.59
CA GLY A 79 0.80 9.82 9.85
C GLY A 79 0.64 8.30 9.90
N GLU A 80 0.19 7.65 8.83
CA GLU A 80 -0.04 6.20 8.69
C GLU A 80 1.26 5.45 8.37
N ARG A 81 2.29 5.71 9.18
CA ARG A 81 3.66 5.16 9.03
C ARG A 81 3.71 3.62 8.99
N PRO A 82 2.93 2.87 9.78
CA PRO A 82 2.91 1.41 9.69
C PRO A 82 2.44 0.90 8.32
N GLN A 83 1.41 1.53 7.74
CA GLN A 83 0.93 1.17 6.39
C GLN A 83 1.92 1.61 5.31
N ALA A 84 2.55 2.79 5.45
CA ALA A 84 3.61 3.21 4.54
C ALA A 84 4.76 2.20 4.50
N LEU A 85 5.18 1.69 5.67
CA LEU A 85 6.21 0.65 5.74
C LEU A 85 5.74 -0.66 5.06
N ALA A 86 4.49 -1.07 5.24
CA ALA A 86 3.95 -2.27 4.61
C ALA A 86 3.98 -2.16 3.07
N VAL A 87 3.62 -1.00 2.51
CA VAL A 87 3.72 -0.72 1.07
C VAL A 87 5.16 -0.83 0.58
N LEU A 88 6.11 -0.22 1.28
CA LEU A 88 7.53 -0.33 0.92
C LEU A 88 8.03 -1.77 1.02
N ASP A 89 7.59 -2.51 2.03
CA ASP A 89 7.91 -3.93 2.16
C ASP A 89 7.41 -4.75 0.98
N ALA A 90 6.20 -4.46 0.48
CA ALA A 90 5.64 -5.11 -0.71
C ALA A 90 6.47 -4.88 -1.98
N TYR A 91 7.04 -3.68 -2.19
CA TYR A 91 7.97 -3.44 -3.31
C TYR A 91 9.19 -4.38 -3.28
N PHE A 92 9.72 -4.64 -2.07
CA PHE A 92 10.86 -5.54 -1.89
C PHE A 92 10.50 -7.03 -1.96
N LEU A 93 9.21 -7.37 -2.09
CA LEU A 93 8.75 -8.73 -2.40
C LEU A 93 8.65 -9.00 -3.91
N LEU A 94 8.72 -7.95 -4.76
CA LEU A 94 8.72 -8.12 -6.22
C LEU A 94 9.97 -8.90 -6.70
N PRO A 95 9.97 -9.46 -7.93
CA PRO A 95 11.14 -10.11 -8.49
C PRO A 95 12.35 -9.17 -8.63
N ASP A 96 13.56 -9.69 -8.44
CA ASP A 96 14.82 -8.92 -8.44
C ASP A 96 15.02 -8.13 -9.74
N ARG A 97 14.67 -8.71 -10.90
CA ARG A 97 14.73 -8.06 -12.21
C ARG A 97 14.01 -6.70 -12.27
N ILE A 98 12.90 -6.55 -11.55
CA ILE A 98 12.14 -5.29 -11.49
C ILE A 98 12.91 -4.24 -10.72
N ARG A 99 13.55 -4.65 -9.62
CA ARG A 99 14.34 -3.76 -8.77
C ARG A 99 15.66 -3.35 -9.40
N GLU A 100 16.28 -4.25 -10.16
CA GLU A 100 17.49 -3.99 -10.93
C GLU A 100 17.23 -2.99 -12.06
N ALA A 101 16.14 -3.17 -12.81
CA ALA A 101 15.69 -2.22 -13.84
C ALA A 101 15.47 -0.81 -13.27
N ASN A 102 15.10 -0.71 -11.98
CA ASN A 102 14.82 0.55 -11.29
C ASN A 102 15.82 0.82 -10.14
N SER A 103 17.11 0.57 -10.37
CA SER A 103 18.14 0.54 -9.31
C SER A 103 18.27 1.84 -8.49
N VAL A 104 18.07 3.01 -9.11
CA VAL A 104 18.13 4.31 -8.42
C VAL A 104 16.96 4.45 -7.44
N GLN A 105 15.74 4.22 -7.91
CA GLN A 105 14.50 4.28 -7.13
C GLN A 105 14.54 3.23 -6.01
N THR A 106 14.95 2.00 -6.33
CA THR A 106 15.12 0.92 -5.34
C THR A 106 16.02 1.34 -4.19
N ARG A 107 17.15 2.01 -4.45
CA ARG A 107 18.05 2.51 -3.40
C ARG A 107 17.37 3.57 -2.54
N THR A 108 16.61 4.47 -3.14
CA THR A 108 15.85 5.51 -2.42
C THR A 108 14.76 4.92 -1.53
N LEU A 109 13.94 4.01 -2.07
CA LEU A 109 12.91 3.27 -1.33
C LEU A 109 13.53 2.42 -0.21
N GLY A 110 14.69 1.81 -0.45
CA GLY A 110 15.42 1.03 0.57
C GLY A 110 15.88 1.88 1.75
N ARG A 111 16.43 3.07 1.48
CA ARG A 111 16.81 4.03 2.53
C ARG A 111 15.59 4.51 3.33
N ARG A 112 14.51 4.84 2.63
CA ARG A 112 13.24 5.28 3.23
C ARG A 112 12.66 4.20 4.15
N ARG A 113 12.55 2.98 3.66
CA ARG A 113 12.14 1.78 4.42
C ARG A 113 12.97 1.57 5.68
N HIS A 114 14.29 1.67 5.56
CA HIS A 114 15.18 1.53 6.73
C HIS A 114 14.92 2.61 7.79
N ARG A 115 14.75 3.87 7.38
CA ARG A 115 14.39 4.97 8.30
C ARG A 115 13.05 4.73 8.99
N LEU A 116 12.02 4.30 8.25
CA LEU A 116 10.70 4.01 8.82
C LEU A 116 10.76 2.86 9.83
N ARG A 117 11.46 1.77 9.53
CA ARG A 117 11.66 0.67 10.47
C ARG A 117 12.35 1.12 11.74
N LYS A 118 13.41 1.94 11.62
CA LYS A 118 14.10 2.50 12.78
C LYS A 118 13.17 3.37 13.63
N ARG A 119 12.32 4.19 13.00
CA ARG A 119 11.36 5.06 13.71
C ARG A 119 10.26 4.27 14.43
N LEU A 120 9.77 3.19 13.83
CA LEU A 120 8.72 2.35 14.42
C LEU A 120 9.26 1.39 15.49
N GLY A 121 10.52 0.95 15.38
CA GLY A 121 11.18 0.11 16.38
C GLY A 121 11.86 0.89 17.51
N ALA A 122 12.01 2.21 17.38
CA ALA A 122 12.48 3.05 18.47
C ALA A 122 11.34 3.27 19.48
N PRO A 123 11.59 3.16 20.79
CA PRO A 123 10.63 3.63 21.78
C PRO A 123 10.32 5.10 21.50
N PRO A 124 9.06 5.54 21.67
CA PRO A 124 8.71 6.94 21.46
C PRO A 124 9.67 7.80 22.29
N PRO A 125 10.26 8.87 21.71
CA PRO A 125 11.10 9.76 22.49
C PRO A 125 10.27 10.23 23.68
N ALA A 126 10.77 9.95 24.89
CA ALA A 126 10.20 10.51 26.10
C ALA A 126 10.09 12.02 25.84
N THR A 127 8.87 12.53 25.87
CA THR A 127 8.57 13.95 25.75
C THR A 127 9.32 14.68 26.85
N ALA A 128 10.51 15.17 26.51
CA ALA A 128 11.22 16.18 27.27
C ALA A 128 10.56 17.52 26.94
N ASP A 129 9.35 17.73 27.46
CA ASP A 129 8.70 19.03 27.54
C ASP A 129 7.71 19.00 28.71
N THR A 130 8.27 19.07 29.92
CA THR A 130 7.61 19.75 31.03
C THR A 130 8.69 20.47 31.82
N PRO A 131 9.14 21.67 31.40
CA PRO A 131 9.70 22.59 32.36
C PRO A 131 8.58 22.98 33.31
N ALA A 132 8.59 22.34 34.47
CA ALA A 132 7.85 22.72 35.64
C ALA A 132 8.14 24.20 35.94
N LEU A 133 7.11 25.03 35.77
CA LEU A 133 7.06 26.33 36.41
C LEU A 133 5.74 26.41 37.18
N ALA A 134 5.90 26.37 38.50
CA ALA A 134 5.02 26.86 39.54
C ALA A 134 3.53 26.44 39.51
N GLU A 135 3.09 25.70 40.52
CA GLU A 135 2.43 26.40 41.62
C GLU A 135 2.41 25.57 42.91
N LEU A 136 2.75 26.28 43.97
CA LEU A 136 2.88 25.85 45.34
C LEU A 136 1.53 26.10 46.01
N ALA A 137 0.63 25.11 46.09
CA ALA A 137 -0.61 25.25 46.86
C ALA A 137 -1.25 23.91 47.26
N GLY A 138 -1.06 23.54 48.53
CA GLY A 138 -2.14 23.07 49.40
C GLY A 138 -2.68 21.62 49.27
N PRO A 139 -2.67 20.82 50.36
CA PRO A 139 -3.29 19.51 50.41
C PRO A 139 -4.74 19.61 50.92
N HIS A 140 -5.74 19.51 50.04
CA HIS A 140 -7.13 19.32 50.47
C HIS A 140 -7.88 18.34 49.54
N THR A 141 -7.96 17.09 50.00
CA THR A 141 -9.08 16.15 49.73
C THR A 141 -10.06 16.37 50.90
N PRO A 142 -11.42 16.29 50.77
CA PRO A 142 -12.10 15.21 50.07
C PRO A 142 -13.48 15.53 49.44
N ALA A 143 -14.07 14.46 48.89
CA ALA A 143 -15.50 14.11 48.87
C ALA A 143 -16.23 14.18 47.51
N LEU A 144 -16.49 12.98 46.98
CA LEU A 144 -17.59 12.65 46.07
C LEU A 144 -18.94 13.17 46.60
N PRO A 145 -19.88 13.47 45.69
CA PRO A 145 -21.07 12.62 45.66
C PRO A 145 -21.60 12.28 44.25
N ALA A 146 -22.06 11.02 44.17
CA ALA A 146 -23.25 10.52 43.49
C ALA A 146 -23.50 10.84 42.01
N ALA A 147 -23.44 9.77 41.21
CA ALA A 147 -24.07 9.65 39.91
C ALA A 147 -25.60 9.81 39.97
N PRO A 148 -26.22 10.54 39.03
CA PRO A 148 -27.62 10.38 38.71
C PRO A 148 -27.84 9.32 37.61
N ALA A 149 -28.91 8.54 37.82
CA ALA A 149 -29.41 7.40 37.07
C ALA A 149 -29.75 7.66 35.58
N PRO A 150 -29.85 6.60 34.75
CA PRO A 150 -30.09 6.69 33.31
C PRO A 150 -31.51 7.13 32.93
N THR A 151 -31.60 8.07 31.98
CA THR A 151 -32.84 8.52 31.36
C THR A 151 -33.41 7.42 30.43
N PRO A 152 -34.74 7.14 30.47
CA PRO A 152 -35.37 6.12 29.64
C PRO A 152 -35.51 6.50 28.17
N LEU A 153 -35.31 5.50 27.30
CA LEU A 153 -35.57 5.48 25.87
C LEU A 153 -37.05 5.75 25.55
N PRO A 154 -37.39 6.62 24.58
CA PRO A 154 -38.70 6.58 23.95
C PRO A 154 -38.81 5.40 22.99
N ALA A 155 -39.78 4.53 23.27
CA ALA A 155 -40.25 3.48 22.38
C ALA A 155 -40.85 4.10 21.11
N GLY A 156 -40.32 3.69 19.96
CA GLY A 156 -40.82 4.06 18.64
C GLY A 156 -40.55 2.93 17.65
N ARG A 157 -41.27 1.81 17.82
CA ARG A 157 -41.38 0.74 16.84
C ARG A 157 -42.36 1.21 15.75
N GLU A 158 -41.86 1.48 14.55
CA GLU A 158 -42.67 1.38 13.33
C GLU A 158 -42.15 0.20 12.48
N PRO A 159 -43.02 -0.72 12.04
CA PRO A 159 -42.66 -1.79 11.12
C PRO A 159 -42.81 -1.29 9.69
N LEU A 160 -41.73 -0.78 9.10
CA LEU A 160 -41.72 -0.41 7.67
C LEU A 160 -41.16 -1.57 6.84
N ALA A 161 -42.12 -2.31 6.28
CA ALA A 161 -42.12 -3.00 4.99
C ALA A 161 -40.81 -3.61 4.46
N LEU A 162 -40.83 -4.94 4.30
CA LEU A 162 -39.95 -5.66 3.36
C LEU A 162 -40.06 -5.01 1.96
N PRO A 163 -38.97 -4.50 1.36
CA PRO A 163 -38.96 -4.29 -0.07
C PRO A 163 -38.90 -5.64 -0.79
N ALA A 164 -39.75 -5.77 -1.81
CA ALA A 164 -39.90 -6.94 -2.67
C ALA A 164 -38.57 -7.42 -3.26
N ALA A 165 -38.48 -8.73 -3.51
CA ALA A 165 -37.33 -9.37 -4.14
C ALA A 165 -36.95 -8.68 -5.46
N PRO A 166 -35.65 -8.42 -5.70
CA PRO A 166 -35.22 -7.79 -6.94
C PRO A 166 -35.47 -8.72 -8.14
N PRO A 167 -35.87 -8.17 -9.31
CA PRO A 167 -36.01 -8.96 -10.53
C PRO A 167 -34.68 -9.56 -10.96
N ALA A 168 -34.73 -10.78 -11.53
CA ALA A 168 -33.57 -11.51 -11.98
C ALA A 168 -32.72 -10.67 -12.97
N PRO A 169 -31.37 -10.73 -12.88
CA PRO A 169 -30.51 -9.97 -13.77
C PRO A 169 -30.65 -10.46 -15.23
N PRO A 170 -30.59 -9.54 -16.22
CA PRO A 170 -30.60 -9.92 -17.63
C PRO A 170 -29.37 -10.75 -17.98
N ALA A 171 -29.57 -11.73 -18.88
CA ALA A 171 -28.52 -12.60 -19.37
C ALA A 171 -27.35 -11.80 -19.98
N PRO A 172 -26.08 -12.21 -19.73
CA PRO A 172 -24.93 -11.49 -20.26
C PRO A 172 -24.90 -11.55 -21.80
N PRO A 173 -24.50 -10.46 -22.48
CA PRO A 173 -24.34 -10.46 -23.92
C PRO A 173 -23.22 -11.44 -24.33
N ALA A 174 -23.45 -12.16 -25.44
CA ALA A 174 -22.49 -13.11 -25.99
C ALA A 174 -21.15 -12.41 -26.29
N LEU A 175 -20.06 -12.97 -25.76
CA LEU A 175 -18.70 -12.51 -26.03
C LEU A 175 -18.40 -12.66 -27.53
N VAL A 176 -18.33 -11.55 -28.25
CA VAL A 176 -17.76 -11.50 -29.59
C VAL A 176 -16.24 -11.60 -29.43
N ILE A 177 -15.70 -12.78 -29.76
CA ILE A 177 -14.26 -13.04 -29.76
C ILE A 177 -13.64 -12.28 -30.94
N PRO A 178 -12.72 -11.33 -30.73
CA PRO A 178 -12.06 -10.65 -31.84
C PRO A 178 -11.13 -11.61 -32.61
N PRO A 179 -11.03 -11.48 -33.94
CA PRO A 179 -10.16 -12.33 -34.74
C PRO A 179 -8.69 -12.11 -34.40
N LYS A 180 -7.96 -13.23 -34.40
CA LYS A 180 -6.52 -13.37 -34.12
C LYS A 180 -5.69 -12.43 -35.02
N PRO A 181 -4.71 -11.67 -34.49
CA PRO A 181 -3.86 -10.83 -35.31
C PRO A 181 -3.02 -11.69 -36.27
N THR A 182 -3.11 -11.36 -37.56
CA THR A 182 -2.32 -11.97 -38.63
C THR A 182 -0.87 -11.49 -38.50
N ALA A 183 0.08 -12.43 -38.55
CA ALA A 183 1.49 -12.15 -38.41
C ALA A 183 1.99 -11.17 -39.49
N PRO A 184 2.92 -10.25 -39.17
CA PRO A 184 3.51 -9.36 -40.16
C PRO A 184 4.39 -10.15 -41.15
N PRO A 185 4.47 -9.72 -42.42
CA PRO A 185 5.29 -10.37 -43.44
C PRO A 185 6.79 -10.28 -43.10
N PRO A 186 7.60 -11.28 -43.52
CA PRO A 186 9.04 -11.29 -43.28
C PRO A 186 9.73 -10.13 -44.01
N LEU A 187 10.68 -9.49 -43.31
CA LEU A 187 11.54 -8.43 -43.85
C LEU A 187 12.45 -8.98 -44.96
N PRO A 188 12.76 -8.19 -46.00
CA PRO A 188 13.70 -8.60 -47.05
C PRO A 188 15.12 -8.78 -46.49
N PRO A 189 15.92 -9.69 -47.07
CA PRO A 189 17.30 -9.90 -46.66
C PRO A 189 18.14 -8.65 -46.89
N LYS A 190 18.97 -8.29 -45.91
CA LYS A 190 19.97 -7.24 -46.05
C LYS A 190 21.00 -7.69 -47.08
N THR A 191 21.14 -6.93 -48.16
CA THR A 191 22.24 -7.05 -49.10
C THR A 191 23.52 -6.66 -48.36
N THR A 192 24.34 -7.66 -48.05
CA THR A 192 25.73 -7.47 -47.66
C THR A 192 26.50 -7.17 -48.95
N GLU A 193 26.77 -5.89 -49.22
CA GLU A 193 27.83 -5.51 -50.15
C GLU A 193 29.15 -5.67 -49.38
N ASP A 194 29.84 -6.78 -49.66
CA ASP A 194 31.23 -7.05 -49.30
C ASP A 194 31.93 -7.57 -50.57
N ALA A 195 33.22 -7.28 -50.66
CA ALA A 195 34.16 -7.44 -51.78
C ALA A 195 34.05 -6.37 -52.88
N GLY A 196 35.10 -5.63 -53.22
CA GLY A 196 36.50 -5.72 -52.83
C GLY A 196 37.39 -5.14 -53.93
N ASP A 197 38.68 -4.95 -53.60
CA ASP A 197 39.83 -4.99 -54.52
C ASP A 197 39.96 -3.80 -55.52
N THR A 198 41.11 -3.22 -55.86
CA THR A 198 42.52 -3.66 -55.87
C THR A 198 43.44 -2.42 -55.91
N GLU A 199 44.67 -2.61 -55.46
CA GLU A 199 45.89 -1.79 -55.61
C GLU A 199 46.15 -1.23 -57.03
N ASP A 200 46.64 0.01 -57.15
CA ASP A 200 48.01 0.42 -57.56
C ASP A 200 48.17 1.95 -57.36
#